data_AF-A0A2M8SAT6-F1
#
_entry.id   AF-A0A2M8SAT6-F1
#
_cell.length_a   1.000
_cell.length_b   1.000
_cell.length_c   1.000
_cell.angle_alpha   90.00
_cell.angle_beta   90.00
_cell.angle_gamma   90.00
#
_symmetry.space_group_name_H-M   'P 1'
#
loop_
_entity.id
_entity.type
_entity.pdbx_description
1 polymer ?
#
loop_
_entity_poly.entity_id
_entity_poly.type
_entity_poly.pdbx_seq_one_letter_code
_entity_poly.pdbx_strand_id
1 'polypeptide(L)' 'MPKTSPPKPRVFVDADVLFAGAASADEHSASLLILRLSEITLIEAVASQQVITEVERNLEAKLPAALPAFRLLASRCLQV' A
#
# COMPACT_ATOMS: atom_id res chain seq x y z
N MET A 1 -28.06 -19.47 13.85
CA MET A 1 -26.59 -19.45 13.72
C MET A 1 -26.18 -18.05 13.24
N PRO A 2 -25.20 -17.37 13.84
CA PRO A 2 -24.73 -16.10 13.31
C PRO A 2 -24.11 -16.38 11.92
N LYS A 3 -24.50 -15.60 10.91
CA LYS A 3 -23.84 -15.63 9.60
C LYS A 3 -22.44 -15.03 9.79
N THR A 4 -21.41 -15.87 9.77
CA THR A 4 -20.03 -15.41 9.65
C THR A 4 -19.85 -14.84 8.25
N SER A 5 -19.63 -13.53 8.14
CA SER A 5 -19.22 -12.91 6.88
C SER A 5 -17.96 -13.62 6.36
N PRO A 6 -17.84 -13.83 5.03
CA PRO A 6 -16.61 -14.40 4.48
C PRO A 6 -15.42 -13.49 4.86
N PRO A 7 -14.25 -14.08 5.15
CA PRO A 7 -13.07 -13.31 5.53
C PRO A 7 -12.67 -12.35 4.40
N LYS A 8 -12.23 -11.14 4.77
CA LYS A 8 -11.73 -10.16 3.79
C LYS A 8 -10.51 -10.74 3.06
N PRO A 9 -10.35 -10.48 1.76
CA PRO A 9 -9.13 -10.84 1.06
C PRO A 9 -7.91 -10.19 1.74
N ARG A 10 -6.92 -11.02 2.07
CA ARG A 10 -5.63 -10.57 2.61
C ARG A 10 -4.63 -10.53 1.47
N VAL A 11 -4.03 -9.38 1.22
CA VAL A 11 -3.15 -9.14 0.07
C VAL A 11 -1.79 -8.72 0.58
N PHE A 12 -0.76 -9.53 0.30
CA PHE A 12 0.61 -9.13 0.55
C PHE A 12 1.09 -8.19 -0.56
N VAL A 13 1.48 -6.96 -0.18
CA VAL A 13 1.86 -5.92 -1.12
C VAL A 13 3.38 -5.82 -1.20
N ASP A 14 3.91 -5.95 -2.40
CA ASP A 14 5.34 -5.86 -2.68
C ASP A 14 5.82 -4.41 -2.79
N ALA A 15 7.14 -4.21 -2.67
CA ALA A 15 7.77 -2.89 -2.70
C ALA A 15 7.48 -2.13 -4.00
N ASP A 16 7.49 -2.81 -5.15
CA ASP A 16 7.24 -2.17 -6.44
C ASP A 16 5.81 -1.63 -6.57
N VAL A 17 4.83 -2.29 -5.95
CA VAL A 17 3.45 -1.81 -5.91
C VAL A 17 3.36 -0.54 -5.06
N LEU A 18 4.02 -0.53 -3.89
CA LEU A 18 4.04 0.64 -3.02
C LEU A 18 4.78 1.82 -3.63
N PHE A 19 5.92 1.56 -4.28
CA PHE A 19 6.68 2.55 -5.01
C PHE A 19 5.82 3.17 -6.12
N ALA A 20 5.19 2.34 -6.96
CA ALA A 20 4.33 2.81 -8.03
C ALA A 20 3.09 3.57 -7.49
N GLY A 21 2.48 3.10 -6.41
CA GLY A 21 1.34 3.77 -5.78
C GLY A 21 1.68 5.16 -5.23
N ALA A 22 2.87 5.31 -4.65
CA ALA A 22 3.35 6.60 -4.15
C ALA A 22 3.84 7.56 -5.25
N ALA A 23 4.41 7.00 -6.33
CA ALA A 23 4.95 7.77 -7.45
C ALA A 23 3.90 8.16 -8.51
N SER A 24 2.75 7.48 -8.53
CA SER A 24 1.72 7.72 -9.55
C SER A 24 1.05 9.08 -9.38
N ALA A 25 1.03 9.88 -10.44
CA ALA A 25 0.17 11.07 -10.54
C ALA A 25 -1.27 10.74 -10.98
N ASP A 26 -1.50 9.50 -11.46
CA ASP A 26 -2.81 9.04 -11.89
C ASP A 26 -3.59 8.41 -10.72
N GLU A 27 -4.76 9.00 -10.45
CA GLU A 27 -5.71 8.54 -9.43
C GLU A 27 -6.30 7.15 -9.72
N HIS A 28 -6.22 6.68 -10.96
CA HIS A 28 -6.72 5.39 -11.41
C HIS A 28 -5.63 4.32 -11.55
N SER A 29 -4.40 4.59 -11.11
CA SER A 29 -3.35 3.57 -11.15
C SER A 29 -3.73 2.34 -10.32
N ALA A 30 -3.48 1.15 -10.87
CA ALA A 30 -3.82 -0.12 -10.21
C ALA A 30 -3.20 -0.22 -8.81
N SER A 31 -1.94 0.18 -8.66
CA SER A 31 -1.24 0.18 -7.37
C SER A 31 -1.91 1.07 -6.33
N LEU A 32 -2.29 2.30 -6.71
CA LEU A 32 -2.99 3.20 -5.80
C LEU A 32 -4.41 2.70 -5.48
N LEU A 33 -5.10 2.12 -6.46
CA LEU A 33 -6.42 1.53 -6.26
C LEU A 33 -6.39 0.38 -5.24
N ILE A 34 -5.41 -0.53 -5.30
CA ILE A 34 -5.25 -1.59 -4.30
C ILE A 34 -5.09 -1.01 -2.89
N LEU A 35 -4.27 0.05 -2.74
CA LEU A 35 -4.07 0.70 -1.44
C LEU A 35 -5.34 1.39 -0.94
N ARG A 36 -6.08 2.06 -1.82
CA ARG A 36 -7.37 2.68 -1.48
C ARG A 36 -8.42 1.66 -1.08
N LEU A 37 -8.47 0.49 -1.72
CA LEU A 37 -9.35 -0.62 -1.32
C LEU A 37 -9.07 -1.08 0.12
N SER A 38 -7.80 -1.06 0.53
CA SER A 38 -7.42 -1.31 1.93
C SER A 38 -7.87 -0.18 2.85
N GLU A 39 -7.67 1.09 2.46
CA GLU A 39 -8.10 2.27 3.22
C GLU A 39 -9.62 2.27 3.50
N ILE A 40 -10.43 1.87 2.51
CA ILE A 40 -11.89 1.72 2.67
C ILE A 40 -12.31 0.35 3.22
N THR A 41 -11.36 -0.45 3.70
CA THR A 41 -11.55 -1.71 4.42
C THR A 41 -12.15 -2.86 3.61
N LEU A 42 -12.10 -2.81 2.27
CA LEU A 42 -12.56 -3.91 1.41
C LEU A 42 -11.57 -5.06 1.34
N ILE A 43 -10.27 -4.77 1.50
CA ILE A 43 -9.21 -5.76 1.63
C ILE A 43 -8.36 -5.47 2.88
N GLU A 44 -7.54 -6.43 3.27
CA GLU A 44 -6.47 -6.26 4.24
C GLU A 44 -5.13 -6.28 3.51
N ALA A 45 -4.55 -5.11 3.23
CA ALA A 45 -3.21 -5.05 2.66
C ALA A 45 -2.16 -5.19 3.77
N VAL A 46 -1.28 -6.17 3.61
CA VAL A 46 -0.18 -6.48 4.52
C VAL A 46 1.15 -6.30 3.81
N ALA A 47 2.17 -5.83 4.51
CA ALA A 47 3.55 -5.75 4.01
C ALA A 47 4.50 -6.14 5.14
N SER A 48 5.76 -6.45 4.83
CA SER A 48 6.77 -6.63 5.88
C SER A 48 7.54 -5.34 6.14
N GLN A 49 8.17 -5.22 7.32
CA GLN A 49 9.07 -4.10 7.60
C GLN A 49 10.21 -3.97 6.58
N GLN A 50 10.66 -5.10 6.00
CA GLN A 50 11.66 -5.12 4.93
C GLN A 50 11.13 -4.43 3.67
N VAL A 51 9.88 -4.70 3.26
CA VAL A 51 9.24 -4.03 2.12
C VAL A 51 9.18 -2.52 2.35
N ILE A 52 8.79 -2.07 3.54
CA ILE A 52 8.77 -0.63 3.87
C ILE A 52 10.16 0.00 3.72
N THR A 53 11.17 -0.66 4.28
CA THR A 53 12.56 -0.18 4.22
C THR A 53 13.09 -0.08 2.78
N GLU A 54 12.74 -1.06 1.95
CA GLU A 54 13.12 -1.06 0.54
C GLU A 54 12.47 0.07 -0.25
N VAL A 55 11.18 0.33 -0.01
CA VAL A 55 10.45 1.42 -0.68
C VAL A 55 11.01 2.77 -0.27
N GLU A 56 11.26 3.01 1.03
CA GLU A 56 11.85 4.27 1.49
C GLU A 56 13.22 4.51 0.85
N ARG A 57 14.12 3.51 0.91
CA ARG A 57 15.45 3.59 0.28
C ARG A 57 15.34 3.88 -1.22
N ASN A 58 14.44 3.19 -1.92
CA ASN A 58 14.27 3.35 -3.37
C ASN A 58 13.69 4.72 -3.73
N LEU A 59 12.72 5.21 -2.97
CA LEU A 59 12.13 6.55 -3.17
C LEU A 59 13.14 7.64 -2.84
N GLU A 60 13.86 7.55 -1.74
CA GLU A 60 14.93 8.50 -1.39
C GLU A 60 15.98 8.62 -2.52
N ALA A 61 16.38 7.48 -3.10
CA ALA A 61 17.38 7.45 -4.16
C ALA A 61 16.85 7.93 -5.53
N LYS A 62 15.59 7.61 -5.87
CA LYS A 62 15.07 7.76 -7.25
C LYS A 62 14.02 8.87 -7.40
N LEU A 63 13.15 9.05 -6.40
CA LEU A 63 12.02 9.97 -6.45
C LEU A 63 11.69 10.52 -5.05
N PRO A 64 12.58 11.32 -4.43
CA PRO A 64 12.45 11.72 -3.03
C PRO A 64 11.17 12.54 -2.76
N ALA A 65 10.64 13.23 -3.77
CA ALA A 65 9.40 13.99 -3.68
C ALA A 65 8.16 13.12 -3.40
N ALA A 66 8.19 11.82 -3.71
CA ALA A 66 7.09 10.89 -3.46
C ALA A 66 7.14 10.23 -2.07
N LEU A 67 8.22 10.41 -1.31
CA LEU A 67 8.40 9.82 0.02
C LEU A 67 7.31 10.24 1.04
N PRO A 68 6.86 11.51 1.09
CA PRO A 68 5.76 11.90 1.99
C PRO A 68 4.45 11.20 1.64
N ALA A 69 4.14 11.05 0.35
CA ALA A 69 2.95 10.36 -0.12
C ALA A 69 3.00 8.87 0.26
N PHE A 70 4.15 8.23 0.07
CA PHE A 70 4.37 6.85 0.51
C PHE A 70 4.10 6.66 2.00
N ARG A 71 4.69 7.49 2.87
CA ARG A 71 4.51 7.38 4.33
C ARG A 71 3.04 7.51 4.73
N LEU A 72 2.30 8.40 4.07
CA LEU A 72 0.87 8.56 4.30
C LEU A 72 0.10 7.30 3.90
N LEU A 73 0.36 6.76 2.70
CA LEU A 73 -0.27 5.53 2.21
C LEU A 73 0.04 4.33 3.12
N ALA A 74 1.30 4.16 3.52
CA ALA A 74 1.71 3.09 4.42
C ALA A 74 0.97 3.18 5.77
N SER A 75 0.87 4.38 6.35
CA SER A 75 0.20 4.58 7.65
C SER A 75 -1.30 4.29 7.64
N ARG A 76 -1.96 4.45 6.49
CA ARG A 76 -3.43 4.34 6.37
C ARG A 76 -3.87 3.00 5.81
N CYS A 77 -3.07 2.43 4.92
CA CYS A 77 -3.49 1.33 4.08
C CYS A 77 -2.81 0.02 4.44
N LEU A 78 -1.68 0.01 5.15
CA LEU A 78 -0.89 -1.19 5.38
C LEU A 78 -0.91 -1.65 6.84
N GLN A 79 -0.98 -2.97 7.00
CA GLN A 79 -0.57 -3.66 8.22
C GLN A 79 0.85 -4.19 8.01
N VAL A 80 1.78 -3.78 8.87
CA VAL A 80 3.21 -4.13 8.81
C VAL A 80 3.55 -5.21 9.83
#